data_AF-A0A7J5J8S0-F1
#
_entry.id   AF-A0A7J5J8S0-F1
#
_cell.length_a   1.000
_cell.length_b   1.000
_cell.length_c   1.000
_cell.angle_alpha   90.00
_cell.angle_beta   90.00
_cell.angle_gamma   90.00
#
_symmetry.space_group_name_H-M   'P 1'
#
loop_
_entity.id
_entity.type
_entity.pdbx_description
1 polymer ?
#
loop_
_entity_poly.entity_id
_entity_poly.type
_entity_poly.pdbx_seq_one_letter_code
_entity_poly.pdbx_strand_id
1 'polypeptide(L)' 'GVSLPYRWMYPQDEYNNNATHVEAALNEQFGGSDKTSDKPWWLQ' A
#
# COMPACT_ATOMS: atom_id res chain seq x y z
N GLY A 1 -17.30 13.83 6.78
CA GLY A 1 -15.97 14.46 6.72
C GLY A 1 -15.13 13.70 5.72
N VAL A 2 -14.43 14.39 4.83
CA VAL A 2 -13.49 13.76 3.88
C VAL A 2 -12.25 13.31 4.65
N SER A 3 -12.01 12.00 4.69
CA SER A 3 -10.78 11.45 5.26
C SER A 3 -9.67 11.65 4.23
N LEU A 4 -8.62 12.38 4.59
CA LEU A 4 -7.45 12.51 3.72
C LEU A 4 -6.75 11.14 3.65
N PRO A 5 -6.38 10.66 2.46
CA PRO A 5 -5.57 9.46 2.33
C PRO A 5 -4.16 9.70 2.87
N TYR A 6 -3.59 8.71 3.55
CA TYR A 6 -2.20 8.73 4.02
C TYR A 6 -1.21 8.36 2.91
N ARG A 7 -1.66 7.63 1.89
CA ARG A 7 -0.84 7.19 0.76
C ARG A 7 -1.66 6.92 -0.50
N TRP A 8 -0.97 6.71 -1.61
CA TRP A 8 -1.54 6.15 -2.84
C TRP A 8 -1.31 4.64 -2.91
N MET A 9 -2.18 3.96 -3.66
CA MET A 9 -2.04 2.52 -3.99
C MET A 9 -0.97 2.34 -5.06
N TYR A 10 -0.39 1.14 -5.14
CA TYR A 10 0.57 0.83 -6.19
C TYR A 10 -0.12 0.81 -7.57
N PRO A 11 0.57 1.25 -8.65
CA PRO A 11 0.00 1.24 -9.98
C PRO A 11 -0.24 -0.21 -10.46
N GLN A 12 -1.24 -0.39 -11.32
CA GLN A 12 -1.63 -1.71 -11.83
C GLN A 12 -0.48 -2.45 -12.54
N ASP A 13 0.45 -1.72 -13.17
CA ASP A 13 1.61 -2.30 -13.83
C ASP A 13 2.58 -3.01 -12.88
N GLU A 14 2.68 -2.55 -11.63
CA GLU A 14 3.49 -3.22 -10.60
C GLU A 14 2.85 -4.55 -10.18
N TYR A 15 1.51 -4.61 -10.14
CA TYR A 15 0.79 -5.87 -9.92
C TYR A 15 0.93 -6.84 -11.10
N ASN A 16 1.14 -6.34 -12.32
CA ASN A 16 1.25 -7.19 -13.51
C ASN A 16 2.68 -7.69 -13.76
N ASN A 17 3.69 -6.83 -13.55
CA ASN A 17 5.09 -7.11 -13.87
C ASN A 17 5.93 -7.45 -12.65
N ASN A 18 5.46 -7.14 -11.44
CA ASN A 18 6.24 -7.24 -10.21
C ASN A 18 5.39 -7.66 -8.98
N ALA A 19 4.34 -8.45 -9.23
CA ALA A 19 3.34 -8.85 -8.24
C ALA A 19 3.96 -9.36 -6.93
N THR A 20 4.97 -10.23 -7.04
CA THR A 20 5.64 -10.86 -5.90
C THR A 20 6.31 -9.85 -4.97
N HIS A 21 6.91 -8.80 -5.53
CA HIS A 21 7.60 -7.78 -4.74
C HIS A 21 6.58 -6.81 -4.11
N VAL A 22 5.51 -6.48 -4.83
CA VAL A 22 4.42 -5.67 -4.30
C VAL A 22 3.72 -6.37 -3.14
N GLU A 23 3.39 -7.65 -3.29
CA GLU A 23 2.76 -8.46 -2.24
C GLU A 23 3.65 -8.57 -1.00
N ALA A 24 4.96 -8.79 -1.17
CA ALA A 24 5.91 -8.82 -0.07
C ALA A 24 5.96 -7.46 0.66
N ALA A 25 6.08 -6.36 -0.08
CA ALA A 25 6.13 -5.02 0.48
C ALA A 25 4.83 -4.62 1.21
N LEU A 26 3.67 -5.03 0.68
CA LEU A 26 2.36 -4.81 1.32
C LEU A 26 2.19 -5.66 2.58
N ASN A 27 2.68 -6.90 2.57
CA ASN A 27 2.67 -7.77 3.76
C ASN A 27 3.54 -7.19 4.88
N GLU A 28 4.75 -6.71 4.56
CA GLU A 28 5.66 -6.12 5.54
C GLU A 28 5.15 -4.79 6.11
N GLN A 29 4.55 -3.94 5.27
CA GLN A 29 4.18 -2.58 5.67
C GLN A 29 2.75 -2.47 6.21
N PHE A 30 1.82 -3.27 5.68
CA PHE A 30 0.38 -3.10 5.90
C PHE A 30 -0.36 -4.42 6.16
N GLY A 31 0.36 -5.53 6.38
CA GLY A 31 -0.25 -6.85 6.60
C GLY A 31 -1.04 -7.37 5.39
N GLY A 32 -0.66 -6.97 4.18
CA GLY A 32 -1.27 -7.40 2.92
C GLY A 32 -2.40 -6.49 2.43
N SER A 33 -2.68 -5.39 3.14
CA SER A 33 -3.71 -4.41 2.74
C SER A 33 -3.11 -3.32 1.85
N ASP A 34 -3.68 -3.13 0.66
CA ASP A 34 -3.37 -1.97 -0.19
C ASP A 34 -4.45 -0.88 -0.10
N LYS A 35 -4.57 -0.17 1.03
CA LYS A 35 -5.53 0.94 1.15
C LYS A 35 -4.83 2.27 1.34
N THR A 36 -5.42 3.31 0.75
CA THR A 36 -4.98 4.70 0.92
C THR A 36 -5.17 5.22 2.35
N SER A 37 -5.99 4.53 3.16
CA SER A 37 -6.20 4.79 4.58
C SER A 37 -5.14 4.15 5.49
N ASP A 38 -4.29 3.27 4.96
CA ASP A 38 -3.31 2.56 5.78
C ASP A 38 -2.14 3.50 6.11
N LYS A 39 -1.92 3.72 7.40
CA LYS A 39 -0.85 4.58 7.89
C LYS A 39 0.51 3.88 7.72
N PRO A 40 1.46 4.49 7.01
CA PRO A 40 2.81 3.95 6.95
C PRO A 40 3.53 4.13 8.30
N TRP A 41 4.54 3.30 8.55
CA TRP A 41 5.27 3.22 9.82
C TRP A 41 5.87 4.55 10.30
N TRP A 42 6.18 5.48 9.38
CA TRP A 42 6.77 6.78 9.67
C TRP A 42 5.74 7.88 10.03
N LEU A 43 4.43 7.58 9.96
CA LEU A 43 3.33 8.48 10.34
C LEU A 43 2.58 8.02 11.60
N GLN A 44 3.25 7.24 12.47
CA GLN A 44 2.70 6.80 13.76
C GLN A 44 2.66 7.93 14.79
#